data_AF-A0A496X4Y0-F1
#
_entry.id   AF-A0A496X4Y0-F1
#
_cell.length_a   1.000
_cell.length_b   1.000
_cell.length_c   1.000
_cell.angle_alpha   90.00
_cell.angle_beta   90.00
_cell.angle_gamma   90.00
#
_symmetry.space_group_name_H-M   'P 1'
#
loop_
_entity.id
_entity.type
_entity.pdbx_description
1 polymer ?
#
loop_
_entity_poly.entity_id
_entity_poly.type
_entity_poly.pdbx_seq_one_letter_code
_entity_poly.pdbx_strand_id
1 'polypeptide(L)'
;MAGDYNEYYSLWANIVMWLVVHTPKTAGTSLRWALEKYFGKSNIIRDYGPHSKVTGDVVREHLYSGDESKGPETLVTEISGENRKILIGHFPLQRYSGFFETQNIIAFVRDPLVRMCSEYLHRVKNKSFTGSFLDFLQRPAYQNFQSRFLDGVSEDTFIGITEKYPESLQHINRIAHWALSARKKNVGRRGGGQKFAENLSVHELDLFYKMNADDVELYQFATRRFAALEN
;
A
#
# COMPACT_ATOMS: atom_id res chain seq x y z
N MET A 1 30.71 -28.14 -33.01
CA MET A 1 31.00 -27.12 -31.99
C MET A 1 29.92 -26.05 -32.06
N ALA A 2 28.81 -26.28 -31.39
CA ALA A 2 27.75 -25.29 -31.18
C ALA A 2 27.85 -24.93 -29.70
N GLY A 3 28.57 -23.87 -29.41
CA GLY A 3 28.77 -23.37 -28.05
C GLY A 3 27.48 -22.73 -27.56
N ASP A 4 27.02 -23.27 -26.45
CA ASP A 4 26.09 -22.73 -25.47
C ASP A 4 25.96 -21.20 -25.45
N TYR A 5 24.94 -20.67 -26.14
CA TYR A 5 24.50 -19.28 -26.00
C TYR A 5 23.31 -19.14 -25.03
N ASN A 6 22.83 -20.24 -24.42
CA ASN A 6 21.64 -20.24 -23.57
C ASN A 6 21.94 -20.25 -22.07
N GLU A 7 23.13 -20.66 -21.62
CA GLU A 7 23.43 -20.69 -20.18
C GLU A 7 23.71 -19.31 -19.56
N TYR A 8 24.23 -18.34 -20.33
CA TYR A 8 24.59 -17.02 -19.78
C TYR A 8 23.40 -16.07 -19.52
N TYR A 9 22.24 -16.28 -20.16
CA TYR A 9 21.03 -15.52 -19.86
C TYR A 9 20.32 -16.00 -18.57
N SER A 10 20.70 -17.16 -18.04
CA SER A 10 20.05 -17.77 -16.87
C SER A 10 20.60 -17.30 -15.52
N LEU A 11 21.74 -16.60 -15.50
CA LEU A 11 22.42 -16.17 -14.26
C LEU A 11 22.21 -14.68 -13.91
N TRP A 12 21.56 -13.93 -14.80
CA TRP A 12 21.10 -12.55 -14.59
C TRP A 12 19.62 -12.40 -14.92
N ALA A 13 18.79 -13.37 -14.52
CA ALA A 13 17.39 -13.06 -14.34
C ALA A 13 17.31 -11.94 -13.29
N ASN A 14 17.37 -10.68 -13.74
CA ASN A 14 17.23 -9.49 -12.90
C ASN A 14 16.08 -9.76 -11.96
N ILE A 15 16.38 -9.94 -10.69
CA ILE A 15 15.35 -10.16 -9.70
C ILE A 15 14.64 -8.83 -9.58
N VAL A 16 13.56 -8.69 -10.32
CA VAL A 16 12.71 -7.51 -10.28
C VAL A 16 12.12 -7.45 -8.88
N MET A 17 12.57 -6.47 -8.10
CA MET A 17 12.04 -6.20 -6.78
C MET A 17 10.87 -5.23 -6.88
N TRP A 18 9.81 -5.50 -6.12
CA TRP A 18 8.59 -4.70 -6.13
C TRP A 18 8.43 -3.93 -4.83
N LEU A 19 7.95 -2.69 -4.95
CA LEU A 19 7.55 -1.86 -3.82
C LEU A 19 6.04 -1.91 -3.68
N VAL A 20 5.54 -2.18 -2.48
CA VAL A 20 4.11 -2.13 -2.17
C VAL A 20 3.85 -1.11 -1.08
N VAL A 21 3.33 0.05 -1.48
CA VAL A 21 2.93 1.11 -0.56
C VAL A 21 1.57 0.76 0.04
N HIS A 22 1.58 0.30 1.29
CA HIS A 22 0.37 -0.08 2.01
C HIS A 22 -0.16 1.14 2.78
N THR A 23 -0.99 1.93 2.11
CA THR A 23 -1.75 3.01 2.76
C THR A 23 -2.71 2.42 3.79
N PRO A 24 -2.69 2.85 5.07
CA PRO A 24 -3.62 2.35 6.07
C PRO A 24 -5.09 2.36 5.61
N LYS A 25 -5.76 1.21 5.85
CA LYS A 25 -7.19 0.95 5.58
C LYS A 25 -7.59 0.81 4.10
N THR A 26 -6.65 0.59 3.19
CA THR A 26 -6.87 0.36 1.75
C THR A 26 -6.59 -1.10 1.32
N ALA A 27 -7.13 -2.07 2.07
CA ALA A 27 -6.95 -3.52 1.81
C ALA A 27 -5.51 -4.08 1.84
N GLY A 28 -4.46 -3.31 2.14
CA GLY A 28 -3.09 -3.83 2.05
C GLY A 28 -2.74 -4.95 3.04
N THR A 29 -3.51 -5.16 4.13
CA THR A 29 -3.36 -6.39 4.95
C THR A 29 -3.71 -7.64 4.16
N SER A 30 -4.77 -7.56 3.34
CA SER A 30 -5.21 -8.64 2.46
C SER A 30 -4.21 -8.89 1.34
N LEU A 31 -3.66 -7.81 0.76
CA LEU A 31 -2.61 -7.91 -0.25
C LEU A 31 -1.36 -8.55 0.32
N ARG A 32 -0.84 -8.07 1.46
CA ARG A 32 0.30 -8.68 2.15
C ARG A 32 0.10 -10.17 2.34
N TRP A 33 -1.07 -10.60 2.79
CA TRP A 33 -1.35 -12.03 2.98
C TRP A 33 -1.38 -12.84 1.69
N ALA A 34 -1.80 -12.25 0.56
CA ALA A 34 -1.72 -12.89 -0.75
C ALA A 34 -0.25 -13.04 -1.19
N LEU A 35 0.54 -11.97 -1.01
CA LEU A 35 1.97 -11.96 -1.32
C LEU A 35 2.76 -12.94 -0.46
N GLU A 36 2.57 -12.93 0.86
CA GLU A 36 3.21 -13.88 1.79
C GLU A 36 2.84 -15.33 1.49
N LYS A 37 1.62 -15.58 1.01
CA LYS A 37 1.18 -16.92 0.60
C LYS A 37 1.87 -17.37 -0.69
N TYR A 38 2.05 -16.46 -1.65
CA TYR A 38 2.59 -16.78 -2.97
C TYR A 38 4.12 -16.85 -2.96
N PHE A 39 4.80 -15.85 -2.39
CA PHE A 39 6.26 -15.76 -2.36
C PHE A 39 6.90 -16.46 -1.15
N GLY A 40 6.12 -16.75 -0.10
CA GLY A 40 6.67 -17.14 1.19
C GLY A 40 7.17 -15.94 1.99
N LYS A 41 7.07 -16.02 3.32
CA LYS A 41 7.34 -14.89 4.23
C LYS A 41 8.78 -14.38 4.18
N SER A 42 9.75 -15.26 3.91
CA SER A 42 11.16 -14.87 3.79
C SER A 42 11.35 -13.87 2.64
N ASN A 43 10.62 -14.01 1.54
CA ASN A 43 10.77 -13.14 0.37
C ASN A 43 10.08 -11.77 0.49
N ILE A 44 9.49 -11.47 1.65
CA ILE A 44 8.73 -10.25 1.92
C ILE A 44 9.40 -9.45 3.04
N ILE A 45 9.96 -8.29 2.70
CA ILE A 45 10.50 -7.31 3.63
C ILE A 45 9.38 -6.39 4.10
N ARG A 46 9.24 -6.21 5.41
CA ARG A 46 8.07 -5.56 6.03
C ARG A 46 8.50 -4.32 6.79
N ASP A 47 8.03 -3.15 6.38
CA ASP A 47 8.24 -1.88 7.09
C ASP A 47 6.91 -1.32 7.61
N TYR A 48 6.56 -1.61 8.87
CA TYR A 48 5.34 -1.10 9.51
C TYR A 48 5.67 -0.12 10.65
N GLY A 49 6.87 0.46 10.63
CA GLY A 49 7.37 1.35 11.69
C GLY A 49 7.99 0.61 12.88
N PRO A 50 8.65 1.36 13.78
CA PRO A 50 9.52 0.81 14.83
C PRO A 50 8.76 -0.01 15.88
N HIS A 51 7.55 0.43 16.24
CA HIS A 51 6.75 -0.20 17.30
C HIS A 51 5.89 -1.38 16.79
N SER A 52 5.89 -1.63 15.48
CA SER A 52 5.10 -2.71 14.91
C SER A 52 5.84 -4.04 15.03
N LYS A 53 5.19 -5.03 15.65
CA LYS A 53 5.72 -6.40 15.76
C LYS A 53 5.90 -7.10 14.41
N VAL A 54 5.27 -6.60 13.34
CA VAL A 54 5.36 -7.20 12.00
C VAL A 54 6.45 -6.58 11.12
N THR A 55 7.10 -5.50 11.58
CA THR A 55 8.29 -4.97 10.91
C THR A 55 9.39 -6.04 10.89
N GLY A 56 10.20 -6.10 9.83
CA GLY A 56 11.32 -7.04 9.73
C GLY A 56 12.53 -6.58 10.53
N ASP A 57 13.36 -7.52 11.00
CA ASP A 57 14.53 -7.17 11.82
C ASP A 57 15.56 -6.38 11.00
N VAL A 58 15.79 -6.78 9.75
CA VAL A 58 16.60 -6.01 8.78
C VAL A 58 16.12 -4.57 8.64
N VAL A 59 14.80 -4.34 8.62
CA VAL A 59 14.24 -2.98 8.55
C VAL A 59 14.50 -2.19 9.84
N ARG A 60 14.40 -2.84 11.01
CA ARG A 60 14.68 -2.17 12.29
C ARG A 60 16.15 -1.78 12.42
N GLU A 61 17.04 -2.68 12.05
CA GLU A 61 18.48 -2.42 12.07
C GLU A 61 18.84 -1.23 11.17
N HIS A 62 18.24 -1.16 9.98
CA HIS A 62 18.58 -0.13 9.01
C HIS A 62 17.91 1.22 9.26
N LEU A 63 16.68 1.25 9.79
CA LEU A 63 15.87 2.46 9.83
C LEU A 63 15.51 2.95 11.24
N TYR A 64 15.61 2.08 12.24
CA TYR A 64 15.04 2.32 13.57
C TYR A 64 16.02 2.01 14.71
N SER A 65 17.32 1.96 14.44
CA SER A 65 18.40 1.74 15.42
C SER A 65 18.94 3.05 16.01
N GLY A 66 18.23 4.17 15.85
CA GLY A 66 18.66 5.48 16.33
C GLY A 66 19.84 6.00 15.52
N ASP A 67 20.91 6.42 16.20
CA ASP A 67 22.11 6.99 15.58
C ASP A 67 22.87 5.98 14.67
N GLU A 68 22.61 4.68 14.84
CA GLU A 68 23.19 3.60 14.03
C GLU A 68 22.38 3.29 12.75
N SER A 69 21.30 4.04 12.48
CA SER A 69 20.43 3.79 11.33
C SER A 69 21.18 4.04 10.02
N LYS A 70 21.31 2.99 9.20
CA LYS A 70 22.00 3.00 7.90
C LYS A 70 21.19 3.64 6.77
N GLY A 71 19.89 3.87 6.97
CA GLY A 71 19.00 4.51 6.01
C GLY A 71 18.39 3.57 4.96
N PRO A 72 17.43 4.08 4.17
CA PRO A 72 16.63 3.29 3.23
C PRO A 72 17.43 2.80 2.02
N GLU A 73 18.42 3.55 1.55
CA GLU A 73 19.29 3.15 0.42
C GLU A 73 20.09 1.88 0.76
N THR A 74 20.73 1.86 1.93
CA THR A 74 21.49 0.70 2.41
C THR A 74 20.58 -0.52 2.58
N LEU A 75 19.38 -0.34 3.15
CA LEU A 75 18.39 -1.41 3.27
C LEU A 75 18.02 -1.99 1.90
N VAL A 76 17.70 -1.13 0.92
CA VAL A 76 17.29 -1.56 -0.43
C VAL A 76 18.42 -2.30 -1.13
N THR A 77 19.67 -1.84 -0.96
CA THR A 77 20.86 -2.49 -1.51
C THR A 77 21.04 -3.90 -0.93
N GLU A 78 20.95 -4.06 0.39
CA GLU A 78 21.10 -5.34 1.08
C GLU A 78 20.03 -6.35 0.63
N ILE A 79 18.75 -5.96 0.66
CA ILE A 79 17.65 -6.87 0.33
C ILE A 79 17.63 -7.26 -1.15
N SER A 80 18.15 -6.40 -2.04
CA SER A 80 18.32 -6.72 -3.45
C SER A 80 19.36 -7.82 -3.66
N GLY A 81 20.47 -7.78 -2.92
CA GLY A 81 21.52 -8.82 -2.95
C GLY A 81 21.05 -10.17 -2.41
N GLU A 82 20.08 -10.18 -1.49
CA GLU A 82 19.49 -11.39 -0.92
C GLU A 82 18.37 -12.02 -1.77
N ASN A 83 18.14 -11.55 -3.00
CA ASN A 83 17.08 -12.05 -3.89
C ASN A 83 15.67 -11.93 -3.27
N ARG A 84 15.44 -10.89 -2.43
CA ARG A 84 14.10 -10.59 -1.91
C ARG A 84 13.20 -10.08 -3.03
N LYS A 85 11.90 -10.37 -2.93
CA LYS A 85 10.95 -10.06 -4.01
C LYS A 85 10.20 -8.76 -3.76
N ILE A 86 9.85 -8.48 -2.50
CA ILE A 86 8.93 -7.39 -2.19
C ILE A 86 9.34 -6.66 -0.91
N LEU A 87 9.33 -5.32 -0.98
CA LEU A 87 9.28 -4.43 0.17
C LEU A 87 7.86 -3.88 0.34
N ILE A 88 7.24 -4.10 1.50
CA ILE A 88 5.84 -3.71 1.76
C ILE A 88 5.66 -3.08 3.14
N GLY A 89 4.83 -2.06 3.24
CA GLY A 89 4.70 -1.39 4.52
C GLY A 89 3.85 -0.14 4.60
N HIS A 90 3.69 0.35 5.83
CA HIS A 90 3.07 1.64 6.13
C HIS A 90 4.14 2.74 6.13
N PHE A 91 4.57 3.14 4.95
CA PHE A 91 5.50 4.25 4.73
C PHE A 91 5.01 5.17 3.60
N PRO A 92 5.29 6.49 3.66
CA PRO A 92 5.09 7.36 2.50
C PRO A 92 5.89 6.86 1.29
N LEU A 93 5.33 6.99 0.09
CA LEU A 93 5.92 6.53 -1.17
C LEU A 93 7.38 6.99 -1.34
N GLN A 94 7.64 8.26 -1.05
CA GLN A 94 8.93 8.93 -1.21
C GLN A 94 10.05 8.31 -0.38
N ARG A 95 9.72 7.52 0.65
CA ARG A 95 10.74 6.81 1.44
C ARG A 95 11.57 5.86 0.56
N TYR A 96 10.95 5.24 -0.43
CA TYR A 96 11.60 4.21 -1.24
C TYR A 96 11.47 4.41 -2.75
N SER A 97 10.55 5.24 -3.24
CA SER A 97 10.28 5.35 -4.69
C SER A 97 11.52 5.65 -5.53
N GLY A 98 12.50 6.39 -5.00
CA GLY A 98 13.77 6.67 -5.69
C GLY A 98 14.66 5.45 -5.95
N PHE A 99 14.37 4.30 -5.34
CA PHE A 99 15.16 3.06 -5.50
C PHE A 99 14.41 1.98 -6.28
N PHE A 100 13.22 2.26 -6.80
CA PHE A 100 12.39 1.32 -7.53
C PHE A 100 11.90 1.95 -8.83
N GLU A 101 11.92 1.16 -9.90
CA GLU A 101 11.26 1.52 -11.14
C GLU A 101 9.76 1.78 -10.91
N THR A 102 9.20 2.84 -11.52
CA THR A 102 7.83 3.28 -11.28
C THR A 102 6.79 2.22 -11.60
N GLN A 103 7.03 1.39 -12.63
CA GLN A 103 6.22 0.23 -13.03
C GLN A 103 6.26 -0.93 -12.02
N ASN A 104 7.27 -0.97 -11.14
CA ASN A 104 7.41 -1.99 -10.10
C ASN A 104 6.86 -1.52 -8.74
N ILE A 105 6.10 -0.42 -8.74
CA ILE A 105 5.44 0.11 -7.56
C ILE A 105 3.95 -0.21 -7.64
N ILE A 106 3.43 -0.76 -6.55
CA ILE A 106 2.00 -1.05 -6.35
C ILE A 106 1.51 -0.25 -5.14
N ALA A 107 0.42 0.48 -5.31
CA ALA A 107 -0.30 1.14 -4.24
C ALA A 107 -1.78 0.76 -4.29
N PHE A 108 -2.50 0.98 -3.20
CA PHE A 108 -3.95 0.86 -3.16
C PHE A 108 -4.56 2.12 -2.56
N VAL A 109 -5.59 2.62 -3.22
CA VAL A 109 -6.49 3.64 -2.68
C VAL A 109 -7.84 3.05 -2.34
N ARG A 110 -8.63 3.82 -1.63
CA ARG A 110 -10.01 3.52 -1.26
C ARG A 110 -10.81 4.81 -1.36
N ASP A 111 -12.13 4.71 -1.46
CA ASP A 111 -13.00 5.86 -1.27
C ASP A 111 -12.55 6.64 -0.01
N PRO A 112 -12.19 7.94 -0.16
CA PRO A 112 -11.59 8.73 0.91
C PRO A 112 -12.45 8.80 2.18
N LEU A 113 -13.76 8.95 2.02
CA LEU A 113 -14.69 9.05 3.15
C LEU A 113 -14.72 7.72 3.89
N VAL A 114 -14.92 6.62 3.15
CA VAL A 114 -14.99 5.28 3.74
C VAL A 114 -13.67 4.89 4.41
N ARG A 115 -12.52 5.28 3.83
CA ARG A 115 -11.19 5.11 4.44
C ARG A 115 -11.09 5.84 5.76
N MET A 116 -11.48 7.12 5.79
CA MET A 116 -11.45 7.95 6.99
C MET A 116 -12.37 7.41 8.10
N CYS A 117 -13.61 7.05 7.76
CA CYS A 117 -14.53 6.41 8.71
C CYS A 117 -13.97 5.08 9.22
N SER A 118 -13.34 4.27 8.36
CA SER A 118 -12.71 3.03 8.77
C SER A 118 -11.51 3.23 9.70
N GLU A 119 -10.78 4.34 9.56
CA GLU A 119 -9.65 4.70 10.41
C GLU A 119 -10.13 5.24 11.77
N TYR A 120 -11.13 6.13 11.78
CA TYR A 120 -11.78 6.62 12.99
C TYR A 120 -12.25 5.46 13.88
N LEU A 121 -13.06 4.56 13.31
CA LEU A 121 -13.57 3.39 14.04
C LEU A 121 -12.45 2.47 14.54
N HIS A 122 -11.36 2.34 13.78
CA HIS A 122 -10.21 1.54 14.20
C HIS A 122 -9.50 2.14 15.42
N ARG A 123 -9.34 3.46 15.45
CA ARG A 123 -8.67 4.17 16.54
C ARG A 123 -9.52 4.26 17.80
N VAL A 124 -10.82 4.48 17.67
CA VAL A 124 -11.77 4.37 18.79
C VAL A 124 -11.73 2.97 19.38
N LYS A 125 -11.84 1.93 18.54
CA LYS A 125 -11.78 0.53 18.99
C LYS A 125 -10.47 0.19 19.73
N ASN A 126 -9.35 0.69 19.22
CA ASN A 126 -8.03 0.45 19.81
C ASN A 126 -7.66 1.45 20.91
N LYS A 127 -8.59 2.32 21.32
CA LYS A 127 -8.41 3.34 22.37
C LYS A 127 -7.25 4.32 22.10
N SER A 128 -6.85 4.49 20.84
CA SER A 128 -5.83 5.48 20.43
C SER A 128 -6.43 6.82 20.00
N PHE A 129 -7.76 6.94 20.06
CA PHE A 129 -8.49 8.18 19.87
C PHE A 129 -9.73 8.20 20.76
N THR A 130 -10.00 9.36 21.36
CA THR A 130 -11.23 9.68 22.08
C THR A 130 -11.81 10.95 21.46
N GLY A 131 -13.14 11.00 21.30
CA GLY A 131 -13.85 12.12 20.68
C GLY A 131 -14.84 11.69 19.60
N SER A 132 -15.55 12.68 19.06
CA SER A 132 -16.48 12.53 17.95
C SER A 132 -15.75 12.31 16.62
N PHE A 133 -16.51 11.95 15.58
CA PHE A 133 -15.97 11.95 14.21
C PHE A 133 -15.59 13.36 13.76
N LEU A 134 -16.34 14.39 14.18
CA LEU A 134 -16.02 15.78 13.88
C LEU A 134 -14.66 16.21 14.48
N ASP A 135 -14.34 15.77 15.70
CA ASP A 135 -13.02 15.99 16.31
C ASP A 135 -11.91 15.24 15.55
N PHE A 136 -12.25 14.12 14.92
CA PHE A 136 -11.33 13.33 14.12
C PHE A 136 -11.02 14.01 12.78
N LEU A 137 -12.06 14.48 12.07
CA LEU A 137 -11.96 15.21 10.80
C LEU A 137 -11.02 16.42 10.90
N GLN A 138 -11.12 17.16 12.01
CA GLN A 138 -10.37 18.40 12.21
C GLN A 138 -8.88 18.20 12.45
N ARG A 139 -8.40 16.98 12.67
CA ARG A 139 -6.97 16.75 12.89
C ARG A 139 -6.20 16.73 11.57
N PRO A 140 -5.22 17.64 11.37
CA PRO A 140 -4.43 17.69 10.13
C PRO A 140 -3.73 16.38 9.79
N ALA A 141 -3.37 15.58 10.80
CA ALA A 141 -2.76 14.27 10.63
C ALA A 141 -3.63 13.28 9.83
N TYR A 142 -4.96 13.46 9.79
CA TYR A 142 -5.88 12.55 9.08
C TYR A 142 -6.44 13.12 7.77
N GLN A 143 -6.26 14.41 7.52
CA GLN A 143 -6.68 15.06 6.28
C GLN A 143 -5.75 14.70 5.13
N ASN A 144 -6.31 14.59 3.91
CA ASN A 144 -5.55 14.34 2.67
C ASN A 144 -4.49 13.24 2.89
N PHE A 145 -4.92 12.17 3.55
CA PHE A 145 -3.96 11.18 4.04
C PHE A 145 -3.43 10.35 2.89
N GLN A 146 -4.28 9.89 1.97
CA GLN A 146 -3.86 9.06 0.85
C GLN A 146 -2.97 9.85 -0.11
N SER A 147 -3.32 11.10 -0.41
CA SER A 147 -2.55 11.99 -1.28
C SER A 147 -1.19 12.33 -0.68
N ARG A 148 -1.10 12.68 0.61
CA ARG A 148 0.20 12.88 1.27
C ARG A 148 1.04 11.61 1.33
N PHE A 149 0.42 10.44 1.49
CA PHE A 149 1.13 9.16 1.58
C PHE A 149 1.64 8.68 0.22
N LEU A 150 0.98 9.09 -0.86
CA LEU A 150 1.30 8.75 -2.25
C LEU A 150 1.78 9.98 -3.03
N ASP A 151 2.27 11.01 -2.34
CA ASP A 151 2.75 12.21 -3.01
C ASP A 151 3.95 11.87 -3.91
N GLY A 152 3.98 12.48 -5.10
CA GLY A 152 4.91 12.12 -6.18
C GLY A 152 4.62 10.79 -6.90
N VAL A 153 3.41 10.22 -6.79
CA VAL A 153 3.05 8.99 -7.53
C VAL A 153 3.12 9.19 -9.05
N SER A 154 3.80 8.27 -9.74
CA SER A 154 3.92 8.27 -11.20
C SER A 154 2.67 7.70 -11.88
N GLU A 155 2.44 8.10 -13.13
CA GLU A 155 1.43 7.49 -14.00
C GLU A 155 1.74 6.03 -14.37
N ASP A 156 2.98 5.56 -14.18
CA ASP A 156 3.33 4.15 -14.41
C ASP A 156 3.10 3.27 -13.18
N THR A 157 2.97 3.88 -11.99
CA THR A 157 2.68 3.14 -10.75
C THR A 157 1.29 2.53 -10.83
N PHE A 158 1.18 1.24 -10.54
CA PHE A 158 -0.11 0.57 -10.47
C PHE A 158 -0.84 0.97 -9.20
N ILE A 159 -2.03 1.56 -9.34
CA ILE A 159 -2.90 1.93 -8.22
C ILE A 159 -4.17 1.07 -8.26
N GLY A 160 -4.27 0.13 -7.32
CA GLY A 160 -5.46 -0.69 -7.13
C GLY A 160 -6.57 0.06 -6.39
N ILE A 161 -7.82 -0.34 -6.62
CA ILE A 161 -9.00 0.19 -5.94
C ILE A 161 -9.48 -0.84 -4.92
N THR A 162 -9.58 -0.43 -3.65
CA THR A 162 -9.99 -1.33 -2.55
C THR A 162 -11.36 -1.97 -2.80
N GLU A 163 -12.29 -1.20 -3.36
CA GLU A 163 -13.65 -1.61 -3.73
C GLU A 163 -13.66 -2.64 -4.86
N LYS A 164 -12.64 -2.63 -5.72
CA LYS A 164 -12.41 -3.57 -6.83
C LYS A 164 -11.18 -4.45 -6.55
N TYR A 165 -11.05 -4.95 -5.32
CA TYR A 165 -9.84 -5.69 -4.91
C TYR A 165 -9.60 -6.98 -5.72
N PRO A 166 -10.60 -7.84 -6.01
CA PRO A 166 -10.41 -9.01 -6.87
C PRO A 166 -9.88 -8.65 -8.26
N GLU A 167 -10.44 -7.62 -8.90
CA GLU A 167 -10.04 -7.10 -10.20
C GLU A 167 -8.63 -6.53 -10.12
N SER A 168 -8.33 -5.76 -9.09
CA SER A 168 -6.98 -5.21 -8.84
C SER A 168 -5.93 -6.31 -8.76
N LEU A 169 -6.24 -7.46 -8.11
CA LEU A 169 -5.34 -8.60 -8.11
C LEU A 169 -5.15 -9.23 -9.50
N GLN A 170 -6.19 -9.26 -10.32
CA GLN A 170 -6.07 -9.76 -11.71
C GLN A 170 -5.14 -8.87 -12.54
N HIS A 171 -5.20 -7.55 -12.37
CA HIS A 171 -4.25 -6.64 -13.02
C HIS A 171 -2.83 -6.85 -12.51
N ILE A 172 -2.62 -6.94 -11.19
CA ILE A 172 -1.31 -7.21 -10.59
C ILE A 172 -0.73 -8.52 -11.14
N ASN A 173 -1.52 -9.58 -11.20
CA ASN A 173 -1.09 -10.87 -11.74
C ASN A 173 -0.64 -10.76 -13.20
N ARG A 174 -1.31 -9.92 -14.01
CA ARG A 174 -0.93 -9.68 -15.41
C ARG A 174 0.37 -8.90 -15.53
N ILE A 175 0.50 -7.77 -14.85
CA ILE A 175 1.69 -6.89 -14.99
C ILE A 175 2.95 -7.49 -14.36
N ALA A 176 2.79 -8.25 -13.27
CA ALA A 176 3.92 -8.79 -12.53
C ALA A 176 4.17 -10.28 -12.83
N HIS A 177 3.34 -10.90 -13.66
CA HIS A 177 3.34 -12.34 -13.96
C HIS A 177 3.25 -13.21 -12.69
N TRP A 178 2.33 -12.85 -11.79
CA TRP A 178 2.06 -13.58 -10.54
C TRP A 178 0.74 -14.35 -10.59
N ALA A 179 0.50 -15.22 -9.61
CA ALA A 179 -0.78 -15.93 -9.43
C ALA A 179 -1.36 -15.70 -8.01
N LEU A 180 -1.53 -14.44 -7.63
CA LEU A 180 -2.15 -14.05 -6.38
C LEU A 180 -3.65 -14.41 -6.37
N SER A 181 -4.13 -14.88 -5.22
CA SER A 181 -5.54 -15.23 -5.01
C SER A 181 -6.16 -14.43 -3.86
N ALA A 182 -7.36 -13.88 -4.05
CA ALA A 182 -8.11 -13.27 -2.97
C ALA A 182 -8.53 -14.33 -1.92
N ARG A 183 -8.47 -13.99 -0.63
CA ARG A 183 -9.06 -14.84 0.43
C ARG A 183 -10.58 -14.69 0.43
N LYS A 184 -11.33 -15.78 0.62
CA LYS A 184 -12.81 -15.76 0.75
C LYS A 184 -13.33 -14.74 1.77
N LYS A 185 -12.59 -14.50 2.86
CA LYS A 185 -12.95 -13.53 3.92
C LYS A 185 -12.96 -12.06 3.44
N ASN A 186 -12.35 -11.76 2.30
CA ASN A 186 -12.25 -10.42 1.73
C ASN A 186 -13.41 -10.10 0.78
N VAL A 187 -14.20 -11.11 0.39
CA VAL A 187 -15.32 -10.99 -0.55
C VAL A 187 -16.60 -10.85 0.28
N GLY A 188 -17.21 -9.66 0.30
CA GLY A 188 -18.61 -9.49 0.75
C GLY A 188 -18.86 -8.79 2.09
N ARG A 189 -17.86 -8.28 2.82
CA ARG A 189 -18.15 -7.42 3.99
C ARG A 189 -18.14 -5.95 3.61
N ARG A 190 -19.33 -5.33 3.46
CA ARG A 190 -19.46 -3.88 3.69
C ARG A 190 -18.94 -3.61 5.10
N GLY A 191 -17.74 -3.04 5.19
CA GLY A 191 -17.05 -2.83 6.45
C GLY A 191 -17.76 -1.79 7.32
N GLY A 192 -17.39 -1.73 8.60
CA GLY A 192 -17.93 -0.72 9.53
C GLY A 192 -17.77 0.72 9.04
N GLY A 193 -16.70 1.03 8.29
CA GLY A 193 -16.49 2.35 7.69
C GLY A 193 -17.57 2.74 6.68
N GLN A 194 -18.04 1.81 5.84
CA GLN A 194 -19.10 2.08 4.86
C GLN A 194 -20.42 2.40 5.57
N LYS A 195 -20.79 1.54 6.53
CA LYS A 195 -22.01 1.74 7.32
C LYS A 195 -21.97 3.05 8.11
N PHE A 196 -20.80 3.43 8.61
CA PHE A 196 -20.65 4.69 9.33
C PHE A 196 -20.78 5.89 8.39
N ALA A 197 -20.15 5.84 7.21
CA ALA A 197 -20.26 6.90 6.20
C ALA A 197 -21.72 7.14 5.75
N GLU A 198 -22.52 6.08 5.62
CA GLU A 198 -23.96 6.16 5.28
C GLU A 198 -24.81 6.89 6.35
N ASN A 199 -24.31 7.05 7.58
CA ASN A 199 -25.03 7.67 8.69
C ASN A 199 -24.47 9.07 9.06
N LEU A 200 -23.55 9.62 8.27
CA LEU A 200 -23.02 10.95 8.52
C LEU A 200 -24.04 12.05 8.21
N SER A 201 -24.01 13.11 9.00
CA SER A 201 -24.81 14.31 8.74
C SER A 201 -24.27 15.07 7.52
N VAL A 202 -25.12 15.90 6.91
CA VAL A 202 -24.73 16.80 5.80
C VAL A 202 -23.54 17.68 6.21
N HIS A 203 -23.54 18.21 7.44
CA HIS A 203 -22.45 19.03 7.95
C HIS A 203 -21.10 18.28 8.00
N GLU A 204 -21.10 17.02 8.44
CA GLU A 204 -19.90 16.19 8.47
C GLU A 204 -19.39 15.86 7.06
N LEU A 205 -20.30 15.61 6.12
CA LEU A 205 -19.97 15.36 4.72
C LEU A 205 -19.35 16.60 4.06
N ASP A 206 -19.97 17.76 4.21
CA ASP A 206 -19.46 19.02 3.65
C ASP A 206 -18.07 19.34 4.18
N LEU A 207 -17.88 19.19 5.50
CA LEU A 207 -16.59 19.43 6.12
C LEU A 207 -15.55 18.41 5.64
N PHE A 208 -15.92 17.13 5.52
CA PHE A 208 -15.04 16.10 4.99
C PHE A 208 -14.53 16.45 3.59
N TYR A 209 -15.44 16.74 2.65
CA TYR A 209 -15.06 17.02 1.26
C TYR A 209 -14.24 18.30 1.13
N LYS A 210 -14.52 19.32 1.95
CA LYS A 210 -13.71 20.53 2.01
C LYS A 210 -12.28 20.26 2.47
N MET A 211 -12.11 19.40 3.47
CA MET A 211 -10.81 19.17 4.11
C MET A 211 -10.00 18.03 3.47
N ASN A 212 -10.60 17.26 2.56
CA ASN A 212 -10.00 16.10 1.92
C ASN A 212 -10.05 16.17 0.39
N ALA A 213 -10.00 17.38 -0.18
CA ALA A 213 -10.12 17.59 -1.62
C ALA A 213 -9.05 16.82 -2.43
N ASP A 214 -7.81 16.80 -1.96
CA ASP A 214 -6.70 16.13 -2.65
C ASP A 214 -6.88 14.60 -2.64
N ASP A 215 -7.38 14.03 -1.53
CA ASP A 215 -7.71 12.60 -1.47
C ASP A 215 -8.84 12.25 -2.45
N VAL A 216 -9.82 13.13 -2.59
CA VAL A 216 -10.94 12.98 -3.55
C VAL A 216 -10.42 13.03 -4.98
N GLU A 217 -9.56 13.99 -5.31
CA GLU A 217 -8.94 14.10 -6.62
C GLU A 217 -8.09 12.88 -6.96
N LEU A 218 -7.22 12.45 -6.04
CA LEU A 218 -6.41 11.24 -6.19
C LEU A 218 -7.29 10.00 -6.44
N TYR A 219 -8.37 9.82 -5.67
CA TYR A 219 -9.25 8.67 -5.83
C TYR A 219 -9.98 8.69 -7.18
N GLN A 220 -10.46 9.85 -7.63
CA GLN A 220 -11.08 10.00 -8.94
C GLN A 220 -10.08 9.72 -10.07
N PHE A 221 -8.86 10.24 -9.97
CA PHE A 221 -7.76 9.95 -10.90
C PHE A 221 -7.48 8.45 -10.98
N ALA A 222 -7.27 7.80 -9.84
CA ALA A 222 -7.01 6.36 -9.77
C ALA A 222 -8.17 5.54 -10.35
N THR A 223 -9.42 5.92 -10.07
CA THR A 223 -10.60 5.22 -10.58
C THR A 223 -10.72 5.35 -12.11
N ARG A 224 -10.45 6.53 -12.68
CA ARG A 224 -10.41 6.73 -14.14
C ARG A 224 -9.34 5.87 -14.80
N ARG A 225 -8.12 5.84 -14.24
CA ARG A 225 -7.03 4.98 -14.73
C ARG A 225 -7.40 3.51 -14.63
N PHE A 226 -8.00 3.09 -13.52
CA PHE A 226 -8.41 1.69 -13.34
C PHE A 226 -9.46 1.27 -14.36
N ALA A 227 -10.46 2.10 -14.62
CA ALA A 227 -11.49 1.83 -15.64
C ALA A 227 -10.89 1.70 -17.05
N ALA A 228 -9.84 2.47 -17.37
CA ALA A 228 -9.14 2.36 -18.64
C ALA A 228 -8.38 1.03 -18.83
N LEU A 229 -8.08 0.30 -17.74
CA LEU A 229 -7.45 -1.03 -17.81
C LEU A 229 -8.47 -2.16 -18.08
N GLU A 230 -9.77 -1.88 -17.91
CA GLU A 230 -10.87 -2.83 -18.13
C GLU A 230 -11.39 -2.82 -19.57
N ASN A 231 -11.02 -1.81 -20.36
CA ASN A 231 -11.35 -1.66 -21.79
C ASN A 231 -10.23 -2.23 -22.67
#